data_AF-A0A4Z0A419-F1
#
_entry.id   AF-A0A4Z0A419-F1
#
_cell.length_a   1.000
_cell.length_b   1.000
_cell.length_c   1.000
_cell.angle_alpha   90.00
_cell.angle_beta   90.00
_cell.angle_gamma   90.00
#
_symmetry.space_group_name_H-M   'P 1'
#
loop_
_entity.id
_entity.type
_entity.pdbx_description
1 polymer ?
#
loop_
_entity_poly.entity_id
_entity_poly.type
_entity_poly.pdbx_seq_one_letter_code
_entity_poly.pdbx_strand_id
1 'polypeptide(L)'
;MFTRSDYDAPLGYLDDCDIAKCILAHEASSWPPSRHRAGEAIFMAVELLREEPPPHLYRHDLESFMYTLIWCALHFNLNGSEVPGINEAMERWAYGTRESIQCAKISLFVSADRQDQIFRAITPAFHPLEREIGELIYMFDDGHSARGDRDKRLRRLRRDGEDQTPEPWNEDTLNGHITYEKFMAAIGENRVAELDG
;
A
#
# COMPACT_ATOMS: atom_id res chain seq x y z
N MET A 1 -17.22 -7.45 4.07
CA MET A 1 -18.66 -7.65 3.78
C MET A 1 -19.34 -6.29 3.59
N PHE A 2 -20.29 -6.15 2.67
CA PHE A 2 -21.04 -4.90 2.45
C PHE A 2 -22.53 -5.08 2.72
N THR A 3 -23.15 -4.10 3.37
CA THR A 3 -24.60 -4.02 3.57
C THR A 3 -25.09 -2.60 3.26
N ARG A 4 -26.40 -2.36 3.36
CA ARG A 4 -26.98 -1.02 3.30
C ARG A 4 -27.64 -0.72 4.64
N SER A 5 -27.51 0.51 5.10
CA SER A 5 -28.23 1.01 6.29
C SER A 5 -29.74 1.12 6.01
N ASP A 6 -30.51 1.37 7.07
CA ASP A 6 -31.94 1.68 6.96
C ASP A 6 -32.23 2.92 6.10
N TYR A 7 -31.23 3.79 5.91
CA TYR A 7 -31.27 4.98 5.05
C TYR A 7 -30.67 4.75 3.66
N ASP A 8 -30.48 3.49 3.27
CA ASP A 8 -29.91 3.09 1.98
C ASP A 8 -28.45 3.55 1.76
N ALA A 9 -27.77 4.07 2.79
CA ALA A 9 -26.35 4.38 2.72
C ALA A 9 -25.51 3.09 2.76
N PRO A 10 -24.42 2.97 1.96
CA PRO A 10 -23.56 1.80 1.98
C PRO A 10 -22.81 1.68 3.32
N LEU A 11 -22.75 0.45 3.84
CA LEU A 11 -22.02 0.09 5.06
C LEU A 11 -20.99 -0.99 4.72
N GLY A 12 -19.73 -0.73 5.05
CA GLY A 12 -18.65 -1.71 4.92
C GLY A 12 -18.26 -2.28 6.28
N TYR A 13 -18.08 -3.59 6.34
CA TYR A 13 -17.50 -4.29 7.49
C TYR A 13 -16.21 -4.99 7.03
N LEU A 14 -15.13 -4.76 7.76
CA LEU A 14 -13.94 -5.58 7.64
C LEU A 14 -14.28 -6.96 8.19
N ASP A 15 -14.04 -7.99 7.39
CA ASP A 15 -14.28 -9.39 7.72
C ASP A 15 -12.99 -10.16 7.41
N ASP A 16 -12.91 -11.43 7.81
CA ASP A 16 -11.75 -12.30 7.58
C ASP A 16 -10.49 -11.86 8.36
N CYS A 17 -10.65 -11.68 9.67
CA CYS A 17 -9.56 -11.37 10.61
C CYS A 17 -8.78 -12.61 11.08
N ASP A 18 -8.91 -13.76 10.39
CA ASP A 18 -8.29 -15.03 10.79
C ASP A 18 -6.75 -15.02 10.65
N ILE A 19 -6.25 -14.22 9.70
CA ILE A 19 -4.82 -13.93 9.48
C ILE A 19 -4.36 -12.64 10.18
N ALA A 20 -5.24 -11.93 10.88
CA ALA A 20 -4.88 -10.72 11.60
C ALA A 20 -3.99 -11.06 12.80
N LYS A 21 -3.02 -10.18 13.07
CA LYS A 21 -2.10 -10.35 14.21
C LYS A 21 -2.34 -9.27 15.27
N CYS A 22 -2.54 -9.71 16.51
CA CYS A 22 -2.47 -8.79 17.65
C CYS A 22 -1.02 -8.35 17.86
N ILE A 23 -0.76 -7.05 17.66
CA ILE A 23 0.53 -6.45 17.99
C ILE A 23 0.48 -6.07 19.49
N LEU A 24 1.05 -6.92 20.34
CA LEU A 24 1.36 -6.54 21.71
C LEU A 24 2.67 -5.74 21.69
N ALA A 25 2.76 -4.66 22.48
CA ALA A 25 3.83 -3.65 22.44
C ALA A 25 5.28 -4.15 22.62
N HIS A 26 5.52 -5.45 22.80
CA HIS A 26 6.82 -6.04 23.10
C HIS A 26 7.22 -7.26 22.27
N GLU A 27 6.43 -7.71 21.29
CA GLU A 27 6.80 -8.90 20.51
C GLU A 27 7.42 -8.57 19.15
N ALA A 28 8.65 -9.04 18.93
CA ALA A 28 9.29 -9.03 17.62
C ALA A 28 8.47 -9.88 16.65
N SER A 29 8.06 -9.26 15.55
CA SER A 29 7.17 -9.88 14.58
C SER A 29 7.91 -10.98 13.80
N SER A 30 7.64 -12.23 14.18
CA SER A 30 7.92 -13.44 13.41
C SER A 30 6.64 -13.87 12.72
N TRP A 31 6.68 -13.99 11.39
CA TRP A 31 5.66 -14.70 10.60
C TRP A 31 6.14 -16.14 10.39
N PRO A 32 5.29 -17.16 10.58
CA PRO A 32 5.60 -18.48 10.03
C PRO A 32 5.66 -18.38 8.50
N PRO A 33 6.51 -19.17 7.83
CA PRO A 33 6.59 -19.18 6.36
C PRO A 33 5.29 -19.74 5.79
N SER A 34 4.36 -18.85 5.52
CA SER A 34 3.09 -19.10 4.86
C SER A 34 3.34 -19.33 3.37
N ARG A 35 2.90 -20.49 2.90
CA ARG A 35 2.81 -20.83 1.47
C ARG A 35 1.64 -20.04 0.87
N HIS A 36 1.87 -18.76 0.59
CA HIS A 36 0.85 -17.86 0.06
C HIS A 36 0.45 -18.24 -1.37
N ARG A 37 -0.87 -18.30 -1.62
CA ARG A 37 -1.44 -18.52 -2.97
C ARG A 37 -1.26 -17.24 -3.80
N ALA A 38 -1.11 -17.39 -5.12
CA ALA A 38 -0.93 -16.30 -6.07
C ALA A 38 -1.99 -15.16 -5.99
N GLY A 39 -3.17 -15.43 -5.43
CA GLY A 39 -4.22 -14.42 -5.20
C GLY A 39 -3.94 -13.43 -4.07
N GLU A 40 -3.00 -13.71 -3.16
CA GLU A 40 -2.69 -12.82 -2.02
C GLU A 40 -1.65 -11.75 -2.38
N ALA A 41 -0.82 -12.01 -3.39
CA ALA A 41 0.26 -11.11 -3.79
C ALA A 41 -0.25 -9.81 -4.44
N ILE A 42 -1.46 -9.82 -5.00
CA ILE A 42 -2.01 -8.67 -5.73
C ILE A 42 -2.23 -7.46 -4.81
N PHE A 43 -2.54 -7.69 -3.54
CA PHE A 43 -2.72 -6.62 -2.54
C PHE A 43 -1.56 -6.52 -1.55
N MET A 44 -0.64 -7.47 -1.51
CA MET A 44 0.50 -7.46 -0.60
C MET A 44 1.46 -6.27 -0.84
N ALA A 45 1.87 -5.58 0.22
CA ALA A 45 2.90 -4.52 0.15
C ALA A 45 4.19 -4.95 -0.56
N VAL A 46 4.87 -4.03 -1.25
CA VAL A 46 6.08 -4.30 -2.06
C VAL A 46 7.17 -5.00 -1.26
N GLU A 47 7.33 -4.62 0.02
CA GLU A 47 8.39 -5.18 0.86
C GLU A 47 8.11 -6.61 1.30
N LEU A 48 6.83 -6.97 1.44
CA LEU A 48 6.41 -8.32 1.80
C LEU A 48 6.53 -9.31 0.62
N LEU A 49 6.75 -8.78 -0.59
CA LEU A 49 7.05 -9.56 -1.79
C LEU A 49 8.55 -9.88 -1.95
N ARG A 50 9.42 -9.54 -1.00
CA ARG A 50 10.84 -9.96 -1.05
C ARG A 50 10.97 -11.46 -0.76
N GLU A 51 12.12 -12.03 -1.14
CA GLU A 51 12.49 -13.41 -0.77
C GLU A 51 12.54 -13.57 0.75
N GLU A 52 13.18 -12.61 1.43
CA GLU A 52 13.18 -12.45 2.88
C GLU A 52 12.39 -11.19 3.26
N PRO A 53 11.07 -11.29 3.48
CA PRO A 53 10.25 -10.14 3.82
C PRO A 53 10.58 -9.62 5.23
N PRO A 54 10.51 -8.30 5.46
CA PRO A 54 10.61 -7.76 6.80
C PRO A 54 9.37 -8.15 7.62
N PRO A 55 9.38 -7.89 8.94
CA PRO A 55 8.16 -8.03 9.73
C PRO A 55 7.02 -7.19 9.14
N HIS A 56 5.81 -7.72 9.17
CA HIS A 56 4.60 -7.00 8.76
C HIS A 56 4.33 -5.85 9.75
N LEU A 57 4.21 -4.62 9.23
CA LEU A 57 3.97 -3.37 9.95
C LEU A 57 2.68 -2.70 9.47
N TYR A 58 2.10 -1.84 10.28
CA TYR A 58 0.88 -1.09 9.95
C TYR A 58 0.92 -0.38 8.57
N ARG A 59 2.07 0.19 8.19
CA ARG A 59 2.23 0.82 6.87
C ARG A 59 2.04 -0.13 5.69
N HIS A 60 2.24 -1.43 5.87
CA HIS A 60 2.00 -2.43 4.83
C HIS A 60 0.50 -2.68 4.64
N ASP A 61 -0.30 -2.61 5.70
CA ASP A 61 -1.76 -2.65 5.59
C ASP A 61 -2.28 -1.41 4.84
N LEU A 62 -1.72 -0.23 5.12
CA LEU A 62 -2.04 1.00 4.39
C LEU A 62 -1.68 0.91 2.90
N GLU A 63 -0.53 0.33 2.56
CA GLU A 63 -0.11 0.10 1.18
C GLU A 63 -1.08 -0.88 0.48
N SER A 64 -1.49 -1.92 1.20
CA SER A 64 -2.45 -2.91 0.72
C SER A 64 -3.84 -2.30 0.46
N PHE A 65 -4.25 -1.35 1.31
CA PHE A 65 -5.48 -0.59 1.09
C PHE A 65 -5.40 0.27 -0.17
N MET A 66 -4.29 0.99 -0.38
CA MET A 66 -4.08 1.76 -1.62
C MET A 66 -4.19 0.86 -2.85
N TYR A 67 -3.61 -0.34 -2.83
CA TYR A 67 -3.72 -1.30 -3.93
C TYR A 67 -5.14 -1.82 -4.13
N THR A 68 -5.89 -2.02 -3.06
CA THR A 68 -7.32 -2.33 -3.14
C THR A 68 -8.09 -1.20 -3.82
N LEU A 69 -7.81 0.05 -3.46
CA LEU A 69 -8.47 1.21 -4.04
C LEU A 69 -8.17 1.33 -5.55
N ILE A 70 -6.91 1.16 -5.95
CA ILE A 70 -6.51 1.14 -7.37
C ILE A 70 -7.21 -0.01 -8.11
N TRP A 71 -7.23 -1.21 -7.53
CA TRP A 71 -7.91 -2.35 -8.14
C TRP A 71 -9.39 -2.06 -8.37
N CYS A 72 -10.06 -1.51 -7.35
CA CYS A 72 -11.46 -1.14 -7.44
C CYS A 72 -11.70 -0.11 -8.54
N ALA A 73 -10.86 0.92 -8.59
CA ALA A 73 -10.97 2.01 -9.56
C ALA A 73 -10.88 1.54 -11.02
N LEU A 74 -10.12 0.47 -11.27
CA LEU A 74 -9.90 -0.08 -12.61
C LEU A 74 -10.95 -1.13 -13.01
N HIS A 75 -11.66 -1.74 -12.06
CA HIS A 75 -12.49 -2.93 -12.33
C HIS A 75 -13.96 -2.80 -11.94
N PHE A 76 -14.39 -1.81 -11.15
CA PHE A 76 -15.80 -1.65 -10.76
C PHE A 76 -16.46 -0.43 -11.39
N ASN A 77 -17.72 -0.56 -11.79
CA ASN A 77 -18.52 0.57 -12.33
C ASN A 77 -19.50 1.17 -11.30
N LEU A 78 -19.47 0.71 -10.04
CA LEU A 78 -20.37 1.12 -8.93
C LEU A 78 -21.89 1.02 -9.21
N ASN A 79 -22.28 0.35 -10.29
CA ASN A 79 -23.68 0.10 -10.68
C ASN A 79 -24.07 -1.38 -10.57
N GLY A 80 -23.28 -2.16 -9.83
CA GLY A 80 -23.42 -3.62 -9.71
C GLY A 80 -22.78 -4.42 -10.85
N SER A 81 -22.04 -3.76 -11.75
CA SER A 81 -21.23 -4.42 -12.78
C SER A 81 -19.73 -4.17 -12.62
N GLU A 82 -18.95 -5.07 -13.20
CA GLU A 82 -17.50 -5.04 -13.27
C GLU A 82 -17.05 -4.85 -14.72
N VAL A 83 -15.86 -4.26 -14.91
CA VAL A 83 -15.17 -4.29 -16.19
C VAL A 83 -14.78 -5.74 -16.50
N PRO A 84 -15.13 -6.30 -17.67
CA PRO A 84 -14.79 -7.68 -17.98
C PRO A 84 -13.28 -7.89 -18.07
N GLY A 85 -12.78 -8.89 -17.35
CA GLY A 85 -11.36 -9.26 -17.36
C GLY A 85 -10.50 -8.34 -16.51
N ILE A 86 -9.19 -8.63 -16.49
CA ILE A 86 -8.21 -7.80 -15.79
C ILE A 86 -7.70 -6.75 -16.77
N ASN A 87 -7.64 -5.50 -16.33
CA ASN A 87 -7.08 -4.42 -17.14
C ASN A 87 -5.62 -4.74 -17.51
N GLU A 88 -5.22 -4.49 -18.75
CA GLU A 88 -3.85 -4.75 -19.24
C GLU A 88 -2.77 -4.09 -18.36
N ALA A 89 -3.06 -2.91 -17.81
CA ALA A 89 -2.18 -2.23 -16.87
C ALA A 89 -1.89 -3.11 -15.63
N MET A 90 -2.83 -3.96 -15.22
CA MET A 90 -2.74 -4.80 -14.03
C MET A 90 -2.33 -6.25 -14.32
N GLU A 91 -2.06 -6.66 -15.57
CA GLU A 91 -1.69 -8.06 -15.87
C GLU A 91 -0.44 -8.52 -15.11
N ARG A 92 0.67 -7.77 -15.21
CA ARG A 92 1.91 -8.09 -14.48
C ARG A 92 1.81 -7.88 -12.97
N TRP A 93 0.78 -7.17 -12.53
CA TRP A 93 0.48 -6.95 -11.12
C TRP A 93 -0.29 -8.13 -10.52
N ALA A 94 -1.20 -8.70 -11.31
CA ALA A 94 -2.08 -9.80 -10.91
C ALA A 94 -1.45 -11.17 -11.14
N TYR A 95 -0.63 -11.29 -12.18
CA TYR A 95 -0.09 -12.55 -12.65
C TYR A 95 1.43 -12.50 -12.81
N GLY A 96 2.07 -13.64 -12.51
CA GLY A 96 3.50 -13.84 -12.70
C GLY A 96 4.16 -14.40 -11.44
N THR A 97 5.49 -14.34 -11.43
CA THR A 97 6.26 -14.66 -10.23
C THR A 97 6.17 -13.51 -9.23
N ARG A 98 6.49 -13.80 -7.97
CA ARG A 98 6.52 -12.79 -6.90
C ARG A 98 7.42 -11.60 -7.26
N GLU A 99 8.57 -11.87 -7.87
CA GLU A 99 9.52 -10.86 -8.33
C GLU A 99 8.92 -9.99 -9.44
N SER A 100 8.20 -10.60 -10.38
CA SER A 100 7.56 -9.85 -11.46
C SER A 100 6.44 -8.94 -10.95
N ILE A 101 5.63 -9.42 -9.99
CA ILE A 101 4.61 -8.63 -9.30
C ILE A 101 5.27 -7.49 -8.55
N GLN A 102 6.31 -7.77 -7.75
CA GLN A 102 7.06 -6.77 -7.02
C GLN A 102 7.59 -5.67 -7.95
N CYS A 103 8.22 -6.03 -9.07
CA CYS A 103 8.71 -5.08 -10.06
C CYS A 103 7.58 -4.23 -10.65
N ALA A 104 6.41 -4.81 -10.92
CA ALA A 104 5.25 -4.07 -11.41
C ALA A 104 4.76 -3.05 -10.37
N LYS A 105 4.78 -3.39 -9.06
CA LYS A 105 4.44 -2.46 -7.98
C LYS A 105 5.47 -1.35 -7.81
N ILE A 106 6.76 -1.69 -7.82
CA ILE A 106 7.84 -0.68 -7.77
C ILE A 106 7.70 0.31 -8.93
N SER A 107 7.36 -0.16 -10.13
CA SER A 107 7.18 0.70 -11.30
C SER A 107 6.09 1.75 -11.14
N LEU A 108 5.10 1.52 -10.28
CA LEU A 108 4.07 2.52 -9.96
C LEU A 108 4.68 3.78 -9.33
N PHE A 109 5.70 3.62 -8.49
CA PHE A 109 6.31 4.74 -7.79
C PHE A 109 7.38 5.44 -8.63
N VAL A 110 8.11 4.70 -9.47
CA VAL A 110 9.28 5.25 -10.18
C VAL A 110 9.04 5.64 -11.65
N SER A 111 7.87 5.35 -12.22
CA SER A 111 7.58 5.60 -13.64
C SER A 111 6.30 6.42 -13.84
N ALA A 112 6.46 7.63 -14.36
CA ALA A 112 5.34 8.50 -14.75
C ALA A 112 4.47 7.83 -15.84
N ASP A 113 5.08 7.19 -16.84
CA ASP A 113 4.35 6.45 -17.87
C ASP A 113 3.46 5.34 -17.28
N ARG A 114 3.94 4.68 -16.22
CA ARG A 114 3.18 3.65 -15.52
C ARG A 114 2.00 4.24 -14.74
N GLN A 115 2.21 5.36 -14.06
CA GLN A 115 1.13 6.09 -13.39
C GLN A 115 0.07 6.50 -14.41
N ASP A 116 0.49 7.13 -15.51
CA ASP A 116 -0.38 7.53 -16.62
C ASP A 116 -1.22 6.38 -17.18
N GLN A 117 -0.63 5.18 -17.34
CA GLN A 117 -1.37 3.99 -17.80
C GLN A 117 -2.47 3.61 -16.82
N ILE A 118 -2.19 3.65 -15.51
CA ILE A 118 -3.18 3.33 -14.47
C ILE A 118 -4.28 4.40 -14.42
N PHE A 119 -3.91 5.69 -14.41
CA PHE A 119 -4.90 6.77 -14.35
C PHE A 119 -5.82 6.78 -15.58
N ARG A 120 -5.31 6.52 -16.78
CA ARG A 120 -6.14 6.40 -18.00
C ARG A 120 -7.08 5.19 -17.96
N ALA A 121 -6.78 4.19 -17.15
CA ALA A 121 -7.56 2.97 -16.99
C ALA A 121 -8.63 3.08 -15.88
N ILE A 122 -8.66 4.17 -15.11
CA ILE A 122 -9.67 4.37 -14.09
C ILE A 122 -11.04 4.48 -14.74
N THR A 123 -12.00 3.74 -14.18
CA THR A 123 -13.38 3.76 -14.64
C THR A 123 -14.04 5.10 -14.32
N PRO A 124 -15.02 5.56 -15.13
CA PRO A 124 -15.70 6.84 -14.88
C PRO A 124 -16.33 6.96 -13.49
N ALA A 125 -16.74 5.84 -12.89
CA ALA A 125 -17.33 5.79 -11.55
C ALA A 125 -16.33 6.19 -10.44
N PHE A 126 -15.03 6.08 -10.70
CA PHE A 126 -13.97 6.36 -9.74
C PHE A 126 -13.16 7.63 -10.05
N HIS A 127 -13.46 8.38 -11.13
CA HIS A 127 -12.83 9.67 -11.41
C HIS A 127 -12.82 10.64 -10.19
N PRO A 128 -13.88 10.71 -9.35
CA PRO A 128 -13.85 11.57 -8.17
C PRO A 128 -12.77 11.23 -7.13
N LEU A 129 -12.17 10.05 -7.19
CA LEU A 129 -11.12 9.57 -6.28
C LEU A 129 -9.71 9.59 -6.89
N GLU A 130 -9.56 10.05 -8.14
CA GLU A 130 -8.26 10.08 -8.81
C GLU A 130 -7.22 10.89 -8.04
N ARG A 131 -7.64 12.03 -7.49
CA ARG A 131 -6.78 12.90 -6.71
C ARG A 131 -6.25 12.14 -5.49
N GLU A 132 -7.14 11.54 -4.70
CA GLU A 132 -6.82 10.84 -3.46
C GLU A 132 -5.92 9.62 -3.74
N ILE A 133 -6.16 8.88 -4.83
CA ILE A 133 -5.28 7.80 -5.28
C ILE A 133 -3.87 8.34 -5.58
N GLY A 134 -3.78 9.46 -6.28
CA GLY A 134 -2.50 10.13 -6.56
C GLY A 134 -1.74 10.55 -5.31
N GLU A 135 -2.42 11.20 -4.36
CA GLU A 135 -1.82 11.61 -3.08
C GLU A 135 -1.29 10.42 -2.28
N LEU A 136 -2.01 9.29 -2.28
CA LEU A 136 -1.52 8.05 -1.66
C LEU A 136 -0.25 7.55 -2.36
N ILE A 137 -0.24 7.49 -3.70
CA ILE A 137 0.94 7.04 -4.46
C ILE A 137 2.15 7.91 -4.12
N TYR A 138 1.99 9.24 -4.09
CA TYR A 138 3.08 10.16 -3.73
C TYR A 138 3.55 10.00 -2.29
N MET A 139 2.63 9.81 -1.34
CA MET A 139 2.99 9.57 0.07
C MET A 139 3.88 8.32 0.22
N PHE A 140 3.53 7.23 -0.47
CA PHE A 140 4.33 6.00 -0.45
C PHE A 140 5.65 6.17 -1.20
N ASP A 141 5.66 6.85 -2.36
CA ASP A 141 6.88 7.14 -3.10
C ASP A 141 7.88 7.96 -2.27
N ASP A 142 7.42 9.03 -1.60
CA ASP A 142 8.24 9.85 -0.71
C ASP A 142 8.88 9.01 0.39
N GLY A 143 8.11 8.12 1.03
CA GLY A 143 8.61 7.23 2.08
C GLY A 143 9.64 6.21 1.55
N HIS A 144 9.37 5.59 0.40
CA HIS A 144 10.29 4.66 -0.24
C HIS A 144 11.58 5.34 -0.71
N SER A 145 11.47 6.54 -1.26
CA SER A 145 12.58 7.37 -1.71
C SER A 145 13.45 7.80 -0.53
N ALA A 146 12.86 8.27 0.57
CA ALA A 146 13.59 8.63 1.79
C ALA A 146 14.39 7.44 2.35
N ARG A 147 13.78 6.25 2.39
CA ARG A 147 14.49 5.02 2.79
C ARG A 147 15.61 4.66 1.82
N GLY A 148 15.34 4.74 0.52
CA GLY A 148 16.33 4.45 -0.51
C GLY A 148 17.57 5.34 -0.40
N ASP A 149 17.38 6.62 -0.11
CA ASP A 149 18.46 7.58 0.08
C ASP A 149 19.24 7.35 1.38
N ARG A 150 18.54 7.01 2.47
CA ARG A 150 19.19 6.53 3.71
C ARG A 150 20.06 5.31 3.43
N ASP A 151 19.54 4.29 2.76
CA ASP A 151 20.26 3.05 2.52
C ASP A 151 21.49 3.29 1.62
N LYS A 152 21.37 4.16 0.61
CA LYS A 152 22.52 4.59 -0.21
C LYS A 152 23.58 5.28 0.64
N ARG A 153 23.20 6.18 1.56
CA ARG A 153 24.12 6.87 2.46
C ARG A 153 24.84 5.88 3.39
N LEU A 154 24.10 4.97 4.02
CA LEU A 154 24.67 3.95 4.91
C LEU A 154 25.66 3.02 4.20
N ARG A 155 25.35 2.62 2.96
CA ARG A 155 26.28 1.82 2.14
C ARG A 155 27.58 2.57 1.84
N ARG A 156 27.52 3.89 1.62
CA ARG A 156 28.71 4.73 1.40
C ARG A 156 29.55 4.84 2.66
N LEU A 157 28.95 5.18 3.80
CA LEU A 157 29.65 5.28 5.09
C LEU A 157 30.39 3.98 5.44
N ARG A 158 29.72 2.82 5.28
CA ARG A 158 30.33 1.50 5.50
C ARG A 158 31.52 1.22 4.58
N ARG A 159 31.43 1.65 3.31
CA ARG A 159 32.51 1.48 2.34
C ARG A 159 33.71 2.37 2.66
N ASP A 160 33.44 3.60 3.09
CA ASP A 160 34.46 4.63 3.30
C ASP A 160 35.10 4.52 4.71
N GLY A 161 34.65 3.55 5.53
CA GLY A 161 35.22 3.25 6.85
C GLY A 161 34.91 4.29 7.91
N GLU A 162 33.88 5.11 7.68
CA GLU A 162 33.50 6.18 8.60
C GLU A 162 32.69 5.62 9.77
N ASP A 163 33.17 5.86 10.99
CA ASP A 163 32.48 5.51 12.24
C ASP A 163 31.47 6.60 12.62
N GLN A 164 30.49 6.83 11.73
CA GLN A 164 29.36 7.71 12.01
C GLN A 164 28.18 6.87 12.50
N THR A 165 27.65 7.22 13.67
CA THR A 165 26.41 6.64 14.16
C THR A 165 25.28 7.03 13.18
N PRO A 166 24.53 6.06 12.62
CA PRO A 166 23.38 6.38 11.78
C PRO A 166 22.39 7.30 12.49
N GLU A 167 21.82 8.23 11.74
CA GLU A 167 20.68 9.01 12.24
C GLU A 167 19.54 8.05 12.68
N PRO A 168 18.81 8.39 13.76
CA PRO A 168 17.65 7.64 14.17
C PRO A 168 16.67 7.48 13.01
N TRP A 169 16.13 6.26 12.84
CA TRP A 169 15.20 5.94 11.78
C TRP A 169 14.06 5.10 12.31
N ASN A 170 12.83 5.54 12.06
CA ASN A 170 11.64 4.80 12.42
C ASN A 170 11.15 3.95 11.23
N GLU A 171 11.33 2.63 11.30
CA GLU A 171 10.87 1.71 10.23
C GLU A 171 9.34 1.58 10.15
N ASP A 172 8.61 1.87 11.23
CA ASP A 172 7.14 1.72 11.29
C ASP A 172 6.42 2.74 10.40
N THR A 173 7.00 3.93 10.27
CA THR A 173 6.41 5.06 9.55
C THR A 173 7.27 5.55 8.38
N LEU A 174 8.32 4.79 8.04
CA LEU A 174 9.41 5.24 7.15
C LEU A 174 9.86 6.67 7.51
N ASN A 175 10.20 6.87 8.78
CA ASN A 175 10.63 8.15 9.34
C ASN A 175 9.56 9.26 9.25
N GLY A 176 8.31 8.91 9.55
CA GLY A 176 7.18 9.85 9.56
C GLY A 176 6.62 10.18 8.18
N HIS A 177 7.05 9.51 7.11
CA HIS A 177 6.49 9.68 5.78
C HIS A 177 5.13 9.00 5.64
N ILE A 178 4.96 7.83 6.24
CA ILE A 178 3.70 7.07 6.23
C ILE A 178 3.17 7.01 7.66
N THR A 179 2.15 7.82 7.94
CA THR A 179 1.45 7.88 9.24
C THR A 179 -0.04 7.80 9.00
N TYR A 180 -0.81 7.44 10.03
CA TYR A 180 -2.27 7.44 9.94
C TYR A 180 -2.79 8.83 9.54
N GLU A 181 -2.29 9.88 10.16
CA GLU A 181 -2.73 11.26 9.94
C GLU A 181 -2.46 11.71 8.51
N LYS A 182 -1.26 11.40 7.97
CA LYS A 182 -0.93 11.71 6.56
C LYS A 182 -1.79 10.90 5.60
N PHE A 183 -2.05 9.63 5.91
CA PHE A 183 -2.90 8.79 5.09
C PHE A 183 -4.34 9.32 5.04
N MET A 184 -4.92 9.67 6.20
CA MET A 184 -6.26 10.24 6.28
C MET A 184 -6.34 11.59 5.55
N ALA A 185 -5.32 12.45 5.71
CA ALA A 185 -5.23 13.70 4.98
C ALA A 185 -5.15 13.49 3.45
N ALA A 186 -4.40 12.47 2.99
CA ALA A 186 -4.26 12.14 1.57
C ALA A 186 -5.61 11.74 0.93
N ILE A 187 -6.47 11.05 1.68
CA ILE A 187 -7.83 10.69 1.23
C ILE A 187 -8.89 11.76 1.51
N GLY A 188 -8.48 12.97 1.90
CA GLY A 188 -9.40 14.10 2.13
C GLY A 188 -10.12 14.09 3.48
N GLU A 189 -9.82 13.13 4.35
CA GLU A 189 -10.41 13.01 5.68
C GLU A 189 -9.59 13.79 6.70
N ASN A 190 -9.95 15.06 6.91
CA ASN A 190 -9.31 15.93 7.90
C ASN A 190 -10.01 15.89 9.28
N ARG A 191 -10.61 14.77 9.67
CA ARG A 191 -11.22 14.63 11.00
C ARG A 191 -10.19 14.19 12.03
N VAL A 192 -9.40 15.16 12.48
CA VAL A 192 -8.76 15.10 13.80
C VAL A 192 -9.67 15.85 14.77
N ALA A 193 -10.69 15.16 15.30
CA ALA A 193 -11.38 15.46 16.56
C ALA A 193 -12.57 14.48 16.73
N GLU A 194 -12.87 14.12 17.97
CA GLU A 194 -13.98 13.25 18.40
C GLU A 194 -13.70 11.73 18.39
N LEU A 195 -12.62 11.30 19.05
CA LEU A 195 -12.62 9.99 19.72
C LEU A 195 -12.30 10.08 21.23
N ASP A 196 -12.31 11.29 21.80
CA ASP A 196 -12.35 11.52 23.24
C ASP A 196 -13.70 12.17 23.60
N GLY A 197 -14.72 11.34 23.87
CA GLY A 197 -16.05 11.75 24.32
C GLY A 197 -16.80 10.60 24.97
#